data_AF-A0AAV5MJ64-F1
#
_entry.id   AF-A0AAV5MJ64-F1
#
_cell.length_a   1.000
_cell.length_b   1.000
_cell.length_c   1.000
_cell.angle_alpha   90.00
_cell.angle_beta   90.00
_cell.angle_gamma   90.00
#
_symmetry.space_group_name_H-M   'P 1'
#
loop_
_entity.id
_entity.type
_entity.pdbx_description
1 polymer ?
#
loop_
_entity_poly.entity_id
_entity_poly.type
_entity_poly.pdbx_seq_one_letter_code
_entity_poly.pdbx_strand_id
1 'polypeptide(L)'
;MIESAGGQALAMPGCQEFCGNVSIPYPFGIGADCYVNKWFEVSCNETSTPPTTLLTSIEIEVLYFSLDSSLICCRQNTNNLPELVYRVEICEFLRKSFHLPLGVPT
;
A
#
# COMPACT_ATOMS: atom_id res chain seq x y z
N MET A 1 -18.15 -26.93 5.45
CA MET A 1 -17.29 -25.85 5.97
C MET A 1 -15.95 -25.91 5.26
N ILE A 2 -15.91 -25.40 4.03
CA ILE A 2 -14.69 -25.15 3.26
C ILE A 2 -14.99 -23.91 2.43
N GLU A 3 -14.54 -22.76 2.93
CA GLU A 3 -14.47 -21.55 2.12
C GLU A 3 -13.13 -21.64 1.37
N SER A 4 -13.25 -21.78 0.05
CA SER A 4 -12.16 -22.13 -0.85
C SER A 4 -11.20 -20.96 -1.06
N ALA A 5 -9.91 -21.30 -1.07
CA ALA A 5 -8.78 -20.43 -1.36
C ALA A 5 -8.91 -19.69 -2.71
N GLY A 6 -9.07 -18.36 -2.63
CA GLY A 6 -8.58 -17.41 -3.62
C GLY A 6 -7.26 -16.83 -3.10
N GLY A 7 -6.29 -16.60 -3.99
CA GLY A 7 -4.87 -16.32 -3.70
C GLY A 7 -4.58 -15.48 -2.46
N GLN A 8 -3.55 -15.88 -1.72
CA GLN A 8 -3.17 -15.42 -0.38
C GLN A 8 -3.05 -13.89 -0.28
N ALA A 9 -4.17 -13.23 -0.04
CA ALA A 9 -4.29 -11.85 0.39
C ALA A 9 -4.70 -11.90 1.86
N LEU A 10 -3.74 -12.05 2.78
CA LEU A 10 -4.08 -12.17 4.21
C LEU A 10 -4.36 -10.78 4.78
N ALA A 11 -5.47 -10.16 4.38
CA ALA A 11 -5.96 -8.93 4.98
C ALA A 11 -6.38 -9.19 6.44
N MET A 12 -6.47 -8.13 7.23
CA MET A 12 -6.98 -8.25 8.60
C MET A 12 -8.47 -8.65 8.57
N PRO A 13 -8.93 -9.58 9.43
CA PRO A 13 -10.33 -10.00 9.42
C PRO A 13 -11.28 -8.82 9.66
N GLY A 14 -12.29 -8.68 8.79
CA GLY A 14 -13.23 -7.57 8.81
C GLY A 14 -12.78 -6.32 8.04
N CYS A 15 -11.60 -6.36 7.42
CA CYS A 15 -11.08 -5.28 6.57
C CYS A 15 -11.24 -5.60 5.08
N GLN A 16 -11.23 -4.55 4.27
CA GLN A 16 -11.33 -4.70 2.82
C GLN A 16 -10.04 -5.31 2.26
N GLU A 17 -10.18 -6.49 1.65
CA GLU A 17 -9.06 -7.28 1.15
C GLU A 17 -8.60 -6.85 -0.25
N PHE A 18 -9.45 -6.17 -1.01
CA PHE A 18 -9.18 -5.79 -2.40
C PHE A 18 -9.58 -4.35 -2.70
N CYS A 19 -8.80 -3.68 -3.55
CA CYS A 19 -9.19 -2.44 -4.22
C CYS A 19 -9.05 -2.63 -5.73
N GLY A 20 -10.18 -2.73 -6.43
CA GLY A 20 -10.20 -3.13 -7.83
C GLY A 20 -9.57 -4.50 -8.02
N ASN A 21 -8.40 -4.56 -8.69
CA ASN A 21 -7.67 -5.80 -8.94
C ASN A 21 -6.41 -5.95 -8.06
N VAL A 22 -6.26 -5.12 -7.04
CA VAL A 22 -5.12 -5.10 -6.11
C VAL A 22 -5.52 -5.78 -4.80
N SER A 23 -4.79 -6.82 -4.43
CA SER A 23 -4.91 -7.50 -3.12
C SER A 23 -4.17 -6.71 -2.04
N ILE A 24 -4.80 -6.42 -0.92
CA ILE A 24 -4.26 -5.61 0.18
C ILE A 24 -4.02 -6.51 1.40
N PRO A 25 -2.79 -7.00 1.60
CA PRO A 25 -2.48 -7.86 2.73
C PRO A 25 -2.12 -7.07 3.99
N TYR A 26 -2.32 -7.66 5.16
CA TYR A 26 -1.75 -7.15 6.40
C TYR A 26 -0.21 -7.09 6.29
N PRO A 27 0.46 -6.00 6.72
CA PRO A 27 0.01 -4.93 7.63
C PRO A 27 -0.69 -3.72 6.99
N PHE A 28 -0.99 -3.78 5.69
CA PHE A 28 -1.69 -2.73 4.95
C PHE A 28 -3.20 -2.91 5.04
N GLY A 29 -3.94 -1.81 4.91
CA GLY A 29 -5.39 -1.86 4.86
C GLY A 29 -6.05 -0.53 4.58
N ILE A 30 -7.34 -0.59 4.27
CA ILE A 30 -8.20 0.54 4.00
C ILE A 30 -9.13 0.75 5.19
N GLY A 31 -9.22 1.99 5.67
CA GLY A 31 -10.09 2.35 6.78
C GLY A 31 -9.42 2.20 8.14
N ALA A 32 -10.09 2.74 9.17
CA ALA A 32 -9.58 2.74 10.54
C ALA A 32 -9.37 1.30 11.06
N ASP A 33 -8.33 1.12 11.87
CA ASP A 33 -7.88 -0.16 12.45
C ASP A 33 -7.44 -1.24 11.44
N CYS A 34 -7.58 -1.05 10.13
CA CYS A 34 -7.21 -2.06 9.13
C CYS A 34 -5.72 -2.12 8.78
N TYR A 35 -4.92 -1.25 9.38
CA TYR A 35 -3.49 -1.15 9.15
C TYR A 35 -2.75 -1.07 10.48
N VAL A 36 -1.51 -1.55 10.53
CA VAL A 36 -0.71 -1.52 11.76
C VAL A 36 -0.31 -0.11 12.19
N ASN A 37 -0.11 0.79 11.22
CA ASN A 37 0.24 2.20 11.43
C ASN A 37 -0.24 3.03 10.24
N LYS A 38 -0.42 4.34 10.41
CA LYS A 38 -0.84 5.26 9.33
C LYS A 38 0.04 5.23 8.07
N TRP A 39 1.30 4.80 8.18
CA TRP A 39 2.19 4.62 7.02
C TRP A 39 1.75 3.47 6.10
N PHE A 40 1.04 2.49 6.64
CA PHE A 40 0.47 1.34 5.94
C PHE A 40 -0.99 1.58 5.57
N GLU A 41 -1.50 2.81 5.79
CA GLU A 41 -2.83 3.20 5.34
C GLU A 41 -2.86 3.27 3.81
N VAL A 42 -3.77 2.50 3.25
CA VAL A 42 -4.04 2.46 1.83
C VAL A 42 -5.42 3.09 1.62
N SER A 43 -5.53 3.92 0.60
CA SER A 43 -6.79 4.48 0.13
C SER A 43 -7.16 3.84 -1.19
N CYS A 44 -8.44 3.50 -1.36
CA CYS A 44 -8.98 3.02 -2.62
C CYS A 44 -9.73 4.16 -3.30
N ASN A 45 -9.23 4.63 -4.43
CA ASN A 45 -9.93 5.62 -5.23
C ASN A 45 -10.84 4.91 -6.24
N GLU A 46 -12.07 4.65 -5.82
CA GLU A 46 -13.12 4.03 -6.63
C GLU A 46 -13.67 4.96 -7.72
N THR A 47 -13.37 6.26 -7.66
CA THR A 47 -13.80 7.22 -8.70
C THR A 47 -12.94 7.14 -9.96
N SER A 48 -11.73 6.57 -9.86
CA SER A 48 -10.89 6.28 -11.01
C SER A 48 -11.39 5.05 -11.76
N THR A 49 -11.24 5.03 -13.08
CA THR A 49 -11.55 3.87 -13.92
C THR A 49 -10.30 3.43 -14.70
N PRO A 50 -9.61 2.35 -14.30
CA PRO A 50 -9.92 1.44 -13.19
C PRO A 50 -9.68 2.05 -11.79
N PRO A 51 -10.26 1.47 -10.71
CA PRO A 51 -10.01 1.89 -9.34
C PRO A 51 -8.52 1.86 -9.02
N THR A 52 -8.01 2.92 -8.41
CA THR A 52 -6.58 3.03 -8.09
C THR A 52 -6.34 2.84 -6.60
N THR A 53 -5.32 2.05 -6.27
CA THR A 53 -4.88 1.84 -4.89
C THR A 53 -3.77 2.85 -4.60
N LEU A 54 -3.93 3.68 -3.58
CA LEU A 54 -2.98 4.72 -3.22
C LEU A 54 -2.41 4.46 -1.83
N LEU A 55 -1.09 4.51 -1.69
CA LEU A 55 -0.46 4.53 -0.37
C LEU A 55 -0.48 5.96 0.15
N THR A 56 -1.33 6.24 1.14
CA THR A 56 -1.60 7.59 1.65
C THR A 56 -0.34 8.29 2.15
N SER A 57 0.61 7.52 2.69
CA SER A 57 1.76 8.11 3.38
C SER A 57 2.82 8.74 2.48
N ILE A 58 2.85 8.36 1.20
CA ILE A 58 3.78 8.91 0.19
C ILE A 58 3.06 9.27 -1.12
N GLU A 59 1.71 9.27 -1.09
CA GLU A 59 0.83 9.63 -2.21
C GLU A 59 1.20 8.92 -3.53
N ILE A 60 1.61 7.65 -3.43
CA ILE A 60 2.00 6.85 -4.60
C ILE A 60 0.95 5.79 -4.93
N GLU A 61 0.72 5.57 -6.21
CA GLU A 61 -0.18 4.51 -6.65
C GLU A 61 0.50 3.14 -6.55
N VAL A 62 -0.15 2.22 -5.86
CA VAL A 62 0.28 0.82 -5.72
C VAL A 62 -0.44 -0.03 -6.78
N LEU A 63 0.34 -0.85 -7.48
CA LEU A 63 -0.14 -1.77 -8.50
C LEU A 63 -0.38 -3.17 -7.92
N TYR A 64 0.52 -3.65 -7.06
CA TYR A 64 0.38 -4.90 -6.35
C TYR A 64 1.35 -5.00 -5.17
N PHE A 65 1.02 -5.89 -4.24
CA PHE A 65 1.86 -6.28 -3.12
C PHE A 65 2.41 -7.69 -3.37
N SER A 66 3.73 -7.86 -3.31
CA SER A 66 4.36 -9.18 -3.41
C SER A 66 4.73 -9.67 -2.02
N LEU A 67 3.94 -10.62 -1.51
CA LEU A 67 4.17 -11.21 -0.18
C LEU A 67 5.40 -12.11 -0.16
N ASP A 68 5.66 -12.85 -1.24
CA ASP A 68 6.81 -13.76 -1.37
C ASP A 68 8.15 -13.02 -1.26
N SER A 69 8.18 -11.76 -1.71
CA SER A 69 9.40 -10.95 -1.75
C SER A 69 9.38 -9.74 -0.81
N SER A 70 8.27 -9.54 -0.07
CA SER A 70 8.03 -8.34 0.76
C SER A 70 8.28 -7.05 -0.02
N LEU A 71 7.68 -6.94 -1.20
CA LEU A 71 7.80 -5.81 -2.12
C LEU A 71 6.45 -5.12 -2.32
N ILE A 72 6.49 -3.82 -2.54
CA ILE A 72 5.38 -2.98 -2.97
C ILE A 72 5.75 -2.46 -4.35
N CYS A 73 4.93 -2.78 -5.34
CA CYS A 73 5.13 -2.29 -6.70
C CYS A 73 4.24 -1.08 -6.91
N CYS A 74 4.87 0.03 -7.26
CA CYS A 74 4.21 1.31 -7.41
C CYS A 74 4.34 1.80 -8.85
N ARG A 75 3.34 2.56 -9.31
CA ARG A 75 3.40 3.24 -10.61
C ARG A 75 4.23 4.52 -10.48
N GLN A 76 5.19 4.72 -11.38
CA GLN A 76 5.92 5.99 -11.50
C GLN A 76 5.45 6.79 -12.71
N ASN A 77 5.28 8.10 -12.54
CA ASN A 77 4.90 9.05 -13.60
C ASN A 77 6.13 9.59 -14.37
N THR A 78 7.09 8.74 -14.71
CA THR A 78 8.27 9.16 -15.51
C THR A 78 8.30 8.37 -16.80
N ASN A 79 8.13 9.08 -17.91
CA ASN A 79 8.27 8.56 -19.27
C ASN A 79 9.61 7.81 -19.37
N ASN A 80 9.56 6.47 -19.42
CA ASN A 80 10.68 5.53 -19.61
C ASN A 80 11.41 4.99 -18.35
N LEU A 81 10.70 4.48 -17.33
CA LEU A 81 11.32 3.57 -16.35
C LEU A 81 10.37 2.42 -15.95
N PRO A 82 10.86 1.17 -15.79
CA PRO A 82 10.05 0.06 -15.26
C PRO A 82 9.49 0.39 -13.87
N GLU A 83 8.33 -0.16 -13.55
CA GLU A 83 7.60 -0.04 -12.29
C GLU A 83 8.54 0.09 -11.08
N LEU A 84 8.31 1.10 -10.23
CA LEU A 84 9.11 1.27 -9.02
C LEU A 84 8.77 0.16 -8.05
N VAL A 85 9.73 -0.72 -7.80
CA VAL A 85 9.60 -1.80 -6.82
C VAL A 85 10.32 -1.39 -5.55
N TYR A 86 9.56 -1.08 -4.50
CA TYR A 86 10.11 -0.80 -3.19
C TYR A 86 10.08 -2.08 -2.35
N ARG A 87 11.15 -2.37 -1.61
CA ARG A 87 11.05 -3.30 -0.48
C ARG A 87 10.20 -2.63 0.61
N VAL A 88 9.40 -3.41 1.33
CA VAL A 88 8.70 -2.94 2.53
C VAL A 88 9.69 -2.32 3.53
N GLU A 89 10.91 -2.86 3.62
CA GLU A 89 12.03 -2.30 4.40
C GLU A 89 12.53 -0.94 3.88
N ILE A 90 12.44 -0.67 2.57
CA ILE A 90 12.79 0.64 1.99
C ILE A 90 11.70 1.66 2.32
N CYS A 91 10.43 1.26 2.40
CA CYS A 91 9.37 2.12 2.94
C CYS A 91 9.62 2.46 4.43
N GLU A 92 10.14 1.54 5.23
CA GLU A 92 10.63 1.83 6.60
C GLU A 92 11.86 2.76 6.61
N PHE A 93 12.72 2.71 5.58
CA PHE A 93 13.83 3.65 5.43
C PHE A 93 13.37 5.05 5.00
N LEU A 94 12.35 5.14 4.14
CA LEU A 94 11.66 6.39 3.81
C LEU A 94 11.02 6.99 5.07
N ARG A 95 10.42 6.18 5.97
CA ARG A 95 10.00 6.63 7.31
C ARG A 95 11.13 7.32 8.09
N LYS A 96 12.37 6.84 8.03
CA LYS A 96 13.52 7.46 8.71
C LYS A 96 14.06 8.70 7.99
N SER A 97 13.95 8.75 6.67
CA SER A 97 14.46 9.85 5.85
C SER A 97 13.48 11.03 5.73
N PHE A 98 12.17 10.76 5.81
CA PHE A 98 11.10 11.76 5.92
C PHE A 98 10.74 12.12 7.36
N HIS A 99 11.42 11.56 8.36
CA HIS A 99 11.49 12.14 9.70
C HIS A 99 12.40 13.40 9.68
N LEU A 100 12.15 14.30 8.72
CA LEU A 100 12.54 15.68 8.87
C LEU A 100 11.58 16.26 9.91
N PRO A 101 12.04 16.86 11.02
CA PRO A 101 11.13 17.66 11.83
C PRO A 101 10.52 18.69 10.89
N LEU A 102 9.19 18.72 10.81
CA LEU A 102 8.49 19.90 10.32
C LEU A 102 9.03 21.06 11.16
N GLY A 103 9.91 21.85 10.56
CA GLY A 103 10.39 23.06 11.19
C GLY A 103 9.19 23.95 11.46
N VAL A 104 8.84 24.09 12.73
CA VAL A 104 8.19 25.31 13.24
C VAL A 104 9.30 26.16 13.87
N PRO A 105 9.87 27.14 13.14
CA PRO A 105 10.52 28.27 13.78
C PRO A 105 9.45 29.31 14.12
N THR A 106 9.03 29.34 15.38
CA THR A 106 8.60 30.58 16.04
C THR A 106 9.63 30.95 17.07
#